data_AF-Q5FZU6-F1
#
_entry.id   AF-Q5FZU6-F1
#
_cell.length_a   1.000
_cell.length_b   1.000
_cell.length_c   1.000
_cell.angle_alpha   90.00
_cell.angle_beta   90.00
_cell.angle_gamma   90.00
#
_symmetry.space_group_name_H-M   'P 1'
#
loop_
_entity.id
_entity.type
_entity.pdbx_description
1 polymer ?
#
loop_
_entity_poly.entity_id
_entity_poly.type
_entity_poly.pdbx_seq_one_letter_code
_entity_poly.pdbx_strand_id
1 'polypeptide(L)'
;AFIQTHGFPVFFKPNEAGSSKGITKVTCVEEIAPALKEAFAYCSAVLLQKNIAGVEIGCGILGNDSLTVGACDAISLVNGFFDFEEKYQLISA
;
A
#
# COMPACT_ATOMS: atom_id res chain seq x y z
N ALA A 1 10.73 -9.80 15.42
CA ALA A 1 10.12 -8.74 16.25
C ALA A 1 8.81 -8.20 15.67
N PHE A 2 8.82 -7.41 14.59
CA PHE A 2 7.60 -6.74 14.08
C PHE A 2 6.48 -7.71 13.69
N ILE A 3 6.77 -8.69 12.81
CA ILE A 3 5.79 -9.70 12.35
C ILE A 3 5.29 -10.56 13.52
N GLN A 4 6.16 -10.93 14.44
CA GLN A 4 5.76 -11.68 15.65
C GLN A 4 4.77 -10.88 16.52
N THR A 5 4.87 -9.55 16.52
CA THR A 5 4.00 -8.68 17.32
C THR A 5 2.65 -8.41 16.65
N HIS A 6 2.64 -8.29 15.32
CA HIS A 6 1.46 -7.85 14.58
C HIS A 6 0.73 -8.97 13.82
N GLY A 7 1.38 -10.13 13.67
CA GLY A 7 0.88 -11.22 12.84
C GLY A 7 0.86 -10.87 11.34
N PHE A 8 0.43 -11.84 10.54
CA PHE A 8 0.13 -11.62 9.13
C PHE A 8 -1.36 -11.23 8.94
N PRO A 9 -1.71 -10.54 7.83
CA PRO A 9 -0.82 -10.07 6.78
C PRO A 9 -0.07 -8.78 7.13
N VAL A 10 1.11 -8.60 6.54
CA VAL A 10 1.90 -7.37 6.61
C VAL A 10 2.24 -6.87 5.21
N PHE A 11 2.36 -5.57 5.04
CA PHE A 11 2.78 -4.94 3.79
C PHE A 11 4.28 -4.64 3.83
N PHE A 12 4.98 -5.05 2.78
CA PHE A 12 6.35 -4.63 2.50
C PHE A 12 6.29 -3.53 1.45
N LYS A 13 6.85 -2.35 1.75
CA LYS A 13 6.78 -1.16 0.91
C LYS A 13 8.16 -0.53 0.74
N PRO A 14 8.57 -0.13 -0.49
CA PRO A 14 9.76 0.72 -0.65
C PRO A 14 9.58 2.06 0.08
N ASN A 15 10.60 2.53 0.78
CA ASN A 15 10.49 3.78 1.56
C ASN A 15 10.19 5.01 0.69
N GLU A 16 10.67 5.01 -0.57
CA GLU A 16 10.69 6.19 -1.45
C GLU A 16 10.03 5.91 -2.82
N ALA A 17 9.02 5.03 -2.86
CA ALA A 17 8.27 4.75 -4.09
C ALA A 17 6.79 5.15 -3.97
N GLY A 18 6.24 5.60 -5.09
CA GLY A 18 4.82 5.86 -5.31
C GLY A 18 4.17 4.85 -6.28
N SER A 19 2.90 5.05 -6.59
CA SER A 19 2.13 4.23 -7.55
C SER A 19 2.05 2.74 -7.21
N SER A 20 2.17 2.35 -5.94
CA SER A 20 2.18 0.95 -5.49
C SER A 20 3.28 0.05 -6.09
N LYS A 21 4.32 0.62 -6.70
CA LYS A 21 5.44 -0.17 -7.24
C LYS A 21 6.26 -0.79 -6.10
N GLY A 22 6.56 -2.08 -6.25
CA GLY A 22 7.35 -2.83 -5.27
C GLY A 22 6.63 -3.10 -3.95
N ILE A 23 5.31 -2.88 -3.86
CA ILE A 23 4.53 -3.17 -2.66
C ILE A 23 4.01 -4.60 -2.73
N THR A 24 4.19 -5.36 -1.64
CA THR A 24 3.67 -6.72 -1.53
C THR A 24 2.93 -6.93 -0.22
N LYS A 25 1.71 -7.48 -0.30
CA LYS A 25 0.98 -8.01 0.85
C LYS A 25 1.50 -9.42 1.14
N VAL A 26 2.19 -9.58 2.25
CA VAL A 26 2.77 -10.86 2.69
C VAL A 26 1.84 -11.49 3.70
N THR A 27 1.44 -12.72 3.45
CA THR A 27 0.47 -13.51 4.23
C THR A 27 1.13 -14.66 5.00
N CYS A 28 2.33 -15.07 4.60
CA CYS A 28 3.12 -16.10 5.28
C CYS A 28 4.63 -15.83 5.24
N VAL A 29 5.42 -16.67 5.93
CA VAL A 29 6.87 -16.47 6.08
C VAL A 29 7.61 -16.69 4.76
N GLU A 30 7.13 -17.62 3.95
CA GLU A 30 7.73 -18.03 2.68
C GLU A 30 7.73 -16.89 1.64
N GLU A 31 6.78 -15.97 1.77
CA GLU A 31 6.61 -14.81 0.91
C GLU A 31 7.55 -13.64 1.26
N ILE A 32 8.25 -13.67 2.41
CA ILE A 32 9.09 -12.55 2.88
C ILE A 32 10.28 -12.30 1.95
N ALA A 33 11.04 -13.34 1.62
CA ALA A 33 12.23 -13.21 0.77
C ALA A 33 11.90 -12.65 -0.64
N PRO A 34 10.88 -13.18 -1.36
CA PRO A 34 10.50 -12.60 -2.64
C PRO A 34 9.96 -11.16 -2.51
N ALA A 35 9.16 -10.85 -1.47
CA ALA A 35 8.65 -9.49 -1.24
C ALA A 35 9.78 -8.47 -0.99
N LEU A 36 10.81 -8.85 -0.23
CA LEU A 36 11.99 -8.00 -0.02
C LEU A 36 12.75 -7.78 -1.33
N LYS A 37 12.96 -8.85 -2.12
CA LYS A 37 13.63 -8.74 -3.42
C LYS A 37 12.90 -7.77 -4.34
N GLU A 38 11.58 -7.86 -4.39
CA GLU A 38 10.73 -6.97 -5.18
C GLU A 38 10.83 -5.52 -4.69
N ALA A 39 10.69 -5.28 -3.38
CA ALA A 39 10.76 -3.93 -2.83
C ALA A 39 12.16 -3.27 -3.00
N PHE A 40 13.23 -4.03 -2.81
CA PHE A 40 14.61 -3.56 -2.98
C PHE A 40 15.00 -3.29 -4.45
N ALA A 41 14.21 -3.75 -5.43
CA ALA A 41 14.41 -3.33 -6.82
C ALA A 41 14.12 -1.82 -7.01
N TYR A 42 13.41 -1.19 -6.07
CA TYR A 42 12.96 0.21 -6.15
C TYR A 42 13.53 1.12 -5.07
N CYS A 43 14.25 0.60 -4.07
CA CYS A 43 14.77 1.40 -2.95
C CYS A 43 15.95 0.73 -2.24
N SER A 44 16.61 1.46 -1.35
CA SER A 44 17.63 0.96 -0.43
C SER A 44 17.09 0.61 0.96
N ALA A 45 15.84 0.96 1.27
CA ALA A 45 15.21 0.76 2.57
C ALA A 45 13.73 0.37 2.40
N VAL A 46 13.31 -0.70 3.08
CA VAL A 46 11.95 -1.25 3.01
C VAL A 46 11.24 -1.04 4.34
N LEU A 47 10.01 -0.55 4.27
CA LEU A 47 9.09 -0.41 5.39
C LEU A 47 8.21 -1.65 5.52
N LEU A 48 8.02 -2.10 6.77
CA LEU A 48 7.01 -3.10 7.12
C LEU A 48 5.85 -2.40 7.81
N GLN A 49 4.64 -2.68 7.34
CA GLN A 49 3.41 -2.12 7.89
C GLN A 49 2.42 -3.24 8.22
N LYS A 50 1.70 -3.09 9.33
CA LYS A 50 0.60 -4.02 9.65
C LYS A 50 -0.55 -3.79 8.67
N ASN A 51 -1.27 -4.85 8.32
CA ASN A 51 -2.51 -4.70 7.57
C ASN A 51 -3.56 -3.96 8.42
N ILE A 52 -4.17 -2.93 7.84
CA ILE A 52 -5.33 -2.24 8.41
C ILE A 52 -6.56 -2.70 7.64
N ALA A 53 -7.51 -3.32 8.34
CA ALA A 53 -8.79 -3.70 7.75
C ALA A 53 -9.70 -2.47 7.65
N GLY A 54 -10.34 -2.28 6.49
CA GLY A 54 -11.25 -1.16 6.26
C GLY A 54 -11.26 -0.75 4.79
N VAL A 55 -11.74 0.47 4.56
CA VAL A 55 -11.81 1.09 3.24
C VAL A 55 -10.84 2.27 3.23
N GLU A 56 -10.09 2.42 2.14
CA GLU A 56 -9.24 3.60 1.94
C GLU A 56 -10.12 4.76 1.45
N ILE A 57 -10.08 5.87 2.19
CA ILE A 57 -10.82 7.10 1.89
C ILE A 57 -9.80 8.18 1.54
N GLY A 58 -9.90 8.73 0.33
CA GLY A 58 -9.06 9.83 -0.14
C GLY A 58 -9.78 11.17 -0.02
N CYS A 59 -9.00 12.24 0.10
CA CYS A 59 -9.53 13.60 0.13
C CYS A 59 -8.53 14.57 -0.49
N GLY A 60 -8.94 15.26 -1.55
CA GLY A 60 -8.13 16.28 -2.20
C GLY A 60 -8.13 17.59 -1.41
N ILE A 61 -6.95 18.18 -1.22
CA ILE A 61 -6.77 19.46 -0.53
C ILE A 61 -6.05 20.43 -1.47
N LEU A 62 -6.52 21.68 -1.53
CA LEU A 62 -5.92 22.76 -2.32
C LEU A 62 -5.77 24.02 -1.48
N GLY A 63 -4.55 24.58 -1.45
CA GLY A 63 -4.26 25.85 -0.79
C GLY A 63 -3.01 25.81 0.08
N ASN A 64 -2.63 26.97 0.62
CA ASN A 64 -1.49 27.12 1.54
C ASN A 64 -2.03 27.52 2.93
N ASP A 65 -2.36 28.81 3.11
CA ASP A 65 -2.88 29.34 4.39
C ASP A 65 -4.40 29.17 4.55
N SER A 66 -5.13 29.25 3.44
CA SER A 66 -6.56 28.94 3.35
C SER A 66 -6.75 27.69 2.50
N LEU A 67 -7.38 26.67 3.07
CA LEU A 67 -7.55 25.37 2.45
C LEU A 67 -8.96 25.19 1.90
N THR A 68 -9.05 24.73 0.66
CA THR A 68 -10.25 24.17 0.05
C THR A 68 -10.15 22.66 0.08
N VAL A 69 -11.19 22.00 0.57
CA VAL A 69 -11.24 20.54 0.73
C VAL A 69 -12.29 19.98 -0.24
N GLY A 70 -11.90 19.00 -1.04
CA GLY A 70 -12.79 18.29 -1.95
C GLY A 70 -13.71 17.30 -1.22
N ALA A 71 -14.70 16.77 -1.93
CA ALA A 71 -15.46 15.63 -1.43
C ALA A 71 -14.53 14.41 -1.26
N CYS A 72 -14.78 13.60 -0.23
CA CYS A 72 -14.05 12.36 -0.05
C CYS A 72 -14.44 11.36 -1.14
N ASP A 73 -13.47 10.58 -1.61
CA ASP A 73 -13.69 9.38 -2.39
C ASP A 73 -13.41 8.13 -1.55
N ALA A 74 -13.85 6.97 -2.04
CA ALA A 74 -13.63 5.69 -1.40
C ALA A 74 -13.17 4.68 -2.43
N ILE A 75 -12.08 3.99 -2.13
CA ILE A 75 -11.55 2.94 -2.99
C ILE A 75 -12.07 1.60 -2.49
N SER A 76 -12.97 0.98 -3.26
CA SER A 76 -13.46 -0.38 -3.02
C SER A 76 -12.73 -1.36 -3.93
N LEU A 77 -11.90 -2.22 -3.33
CA LEU A 77 -11.05 -3.15 -4.05
C LEU A 77 -11.71 -4.52 -4.07
N VAL A 78 -11.79 -5.15 -5.25
CA VAL A 78 -12.37 -6.49 -5.40
C VAL A 78 -11.41 -7.56 -4.86
N ASN A 79 -10.09 -7.38 -5.03
CA ASN A 79 -9.08 -8.34 -4.55
C ASN A 79 -8.38 -7.90 -3.24
N GLY A 80 -8.89 -6.86 -2.58
CA GLY A 80 -8.44 -6.47 -1.24
C GLY A 80 -7.03 -5.87 -1.15
N PHE A 81 -6.42 -5.45 -2.26
CA PHE A 81 -5.19 -4.66 -2.28
C PHE A 81 -5.03 -3.82 -3.57
N PHE A 82 -4.88 -2.50 -3.42
CA PHE A 82 -4.74 -1.55 -4.53
C PHE A 82 -3.31 -1.53 -5.08
N ASP A 83 -2.97 -2.58 -5.80
CA ASP A 83 -1.70 -2.71 -6.47
C ASP A 83 -1.59 -1.81 -7.72
N PHE A 84 -0.44 -1.87 -8.37
CA PHE A 84 -0.20 -1.13 -9.61
C PHE A 84 -1.17 -1.56 -10.72
N GLU A 85 -1.52 -2.84 -10.82
CA GLU A 85 -2.41 -3.33 -11.87
C GLU A 85 -3.83 -2.83 -11.67
N GLU A 86 -4.38 -2.89 -10.46
CA GLU A 86 -5.70 -2.35 -10.14
C GLU A 86 -5.79 -0.83 -10.41
N LYS A 87 -4.71 -0.08 -10.19
CA LYS A 87 -4.65 1.37 -10.47
C LYS A 87 -4.76 1.71 -11.95
N TYR A 88 -4.19 0.89 -12.84
CA TYR A 88 -3.99 1.28 -14.24
C TYR A 88 -4.75 0.39 -15.24
N GLN A 89 -5.19 -0.79 -14.84
CA GLN A 89 -5.95 -1.71 -15.67
C GLN A 89 -7.45 -1.71 -15.37
N LEU A 90 -7.90 -0.99 -14.33
CA LEU A 90 -9.32 -0.81 -13.99
C LEU A 90 -10.10 -2.14 -13.89
N ILE A 91 -9.48 -3.18 -13.35
CA ILE A 91 -10.05 -4.54 -13.26
C ILE A 91 -11.35 -4.54 -12.40
N SER A 92 -11.48 -3.55 -11.53
CA SER A 92 -12.58 -3.37 -10.56
C SER A 92 -13.53 -2.21 -10.89
N ALA A 93 -13.49 -1.66 -12.12
CA ALA A 93 -14.42 -0.62 -12.58
C ALA A 93 -15.78 -1.16 -13.03
#